data_AF-A0A2G6E542-F1
#
_entry.id   AF-A0A2G6E542-F1
#
_cell.length_a   1.000
_cell.length_b   1.000
_cell.length_c   1.000
_cell.angle_alpha   90.00
_cell.angle_beta   90.00
_cell.angle_gamma   90.00
#
_symmetry.space_group_name_H-M   'P 1'
#
loop_
_entity.id
_entity.type
_entity.pdbx_description
1 polymer ?
#
loop_
_entity_poly.entity_id
_entity_poly.type
_entity_poly.pdbx_seq_one_letter_code
_entity_poly.pdbx_strand_id
1 'polypeptide(L)'
;MKALLFQRRWNWRVSGVALGIVFLLAVTLVKPIGVSTQFVIFDGILWNMFSGDIVVKNPDSEGSYSSPNAYFNKSGGKYAKSVANPLNYSFIFVAAMILGGFLAGKLQSEKKTEDSSTIPSVWRERFGGSAVKRHAAAFSGGLLVLTGARLAGGCTSGHMMSGVMQTSLSGYLFMLGTFLVAVPVARFMYTKEGK
;
A
#
# COMPACT_ATOMS: atom_id res chain seq x y z
N MET A 1 -11.82 13.05 25.44
CA MET A 1 -11.25 11.86 24.76
C MET A 1 -12.18 11.24 23.71
N LYS A 2 -13.41 10.83 24.04
CA LYS A 2 -14.33 10.21 23.05
C LYS A 2 -14.59 11.11 21.82
N ALA A 3 -14.84 12.40 22.05
CA ALA A 3 -15.02 13.38 20.96
C ALA A 3 -13.76 13.57 20.09
N LEU A 4 -12.55 13.35 20.63
CA LEU A 4 -11.30 13.46 19.88
C LEU A 4 -11.04 12.20 19.04
N LEU A 5 -11.33 11.02 19.58
CA LEU A 5 -11.02 9.75 18.92
C LEU A 5 -12.03 9.41 17.81
N PHE A 6 -13.31 9.69 18.03
CA PHE A 6 -14.39 9.30 17.11
C PHE A 6 -14.82 10.40 16.14
N GLN A 7 -14.09 11.53 16.10
CA GLN A 7 -14.33 12.58 15.11
C GLN A 7 -13.91 12.12 13.71
N ARG A 8 -14.59 12.66 12.70
CA ARG A 8 -14.41 12.28 11.29
C ARG A 8 -13.07 12.71 10.70
N ARG A 9 -12.54 13.86 11.12
CA ARG A 9 -11.27 14.41 10.64
C ARG A 9 -10.47 14.92 11.81
N TRP A 10 -9.26 14.41 11.96
CA TRP A 10 -8.29 14.96 12.90
C TRP A 10 -7.60 16.16 12.26
N ASN A 11 -7.26 17.16 13.06
CA ASN A 11 -6.40 18.26 12.62
C ASN A 11 -5.06 17.69 12.11
N TRP A 12 -4.53 18.24 11.02
CA TRP A 12 -3.29 17.79 10.39
C TRP A 12 -2.12 17.67 11.39
N ARG A 13 -2.08 18.53 12.42
CA ARG A 13 -1.05 18.49 13.47
C ARG A 13 -1.17 17.21 14.30
N VAL A 14 -2.38 16.88 14.75
CA VAL A 14 -2.65 15.69 15.56
C VAL A 14 -2.43 14.43 14.73
N SER A 15 -2.93 14.40 13.50
CA SER A 15 -2.71 13.31 12.55
C SER A 15 -1.23 13.10 12.26
N GLY A 16 -0.47 14.18 12.03
CA GLY A 16 0.96 14.13 11.75
C GLY A 16 1.77 13.60 12.93
N VAL A 17 1.50 14.09 14.15
CA VAL A 17 2.16 13.60 15.37
C VAL A 17 1.81 12.13 15.62
N ALA A 18 0.54 11.75 15.53
CA ALA A 18 0.12 10.36 15.72
C ALA A 18 0.78 9.43 14.70
N LEU A 19 0.82 9.82 13.43
CA LEU A 19 1.46 9.07 12.37
C LEU A 19 2.97 8.95 12.58
N GLY A 20 3.63 10.03 13.00
CA GLY A 20 5.04 10.04 13.35
C GLY A 20 5.37 9.09 14.51
N ILE A 21 4.54 9.08 15.56
CA ILE A 21 4.69 8.14 16.68
C ILE A 21 4.55 6.69 16.20
N VAL A 22 3.54 6.39 15.38
CA VAL A 22 3.34 5.04 14.82
C VAL A 22 4.54 4.60 13.98
N PHE A 23 5.11 5.50 13.18
CA PHE A 23 6.29 5.20 12.37
C PHE A 23 7.54 4.99 13.20
N LEU A 24 7.75 5.83 14.21
CA LEU A 24 8.86 5.69 15.15
C LEU A 24 8.77 4.32 15.83
N LEU A 25 7.60 3.95 16.36
CA LEU A 25 7.37 2.66 16.99
C LEU A 25 7.60 1.49 16.02
N ALA A 26 7.14 1.59 14.77
CA ALA A 26 7.35 0.53 13.78
C ALA A 26 8.84 0.32 13.47
N VAL A 27 9.60 1.41 13.34
CA VAL A 27 11.04 1.37 13.06
C VAL A 27 11.83 0.87 14.27
N THR A 28 11.51 1.32 15.49
CA THR A 28 12.24 0.91 16.70
C THR A 28 11.95 -0.53 17.11
N LEU A 29 10.72 -1.01 16.91
CA LEU A 29 10.32 -2.36 17.34
C LEU A 29 10.65 -3.42 16.31
N VAL A 30 10.53 -3.13 15.00
CA VAL A 30 10.59 -4.17 13.97
C VAL A 30 11.40 -3.77 12.73
N LYS A 31 10.84 -2.92 11.88
CA LYS A 31 11.46 -2.46 10.62
C LYS A 31 10.67 -1.32 9.99
N PRO A 32 11.29 -0.53 9.09
CA PRO A 32 10.57 0.49 8.32
C PRO A 32 9.38 -0.08 7.54
N ILE A 33 8.32 0.70 7.47
CA ILE A 33 7.04 0.27 6.88
C ILE A 33 7.18 0.20 5.35
N GLY A 34 6.72 -0.90 4.78
CA GLY A 34 6.67 -1.11 3.33
C GLY A 34 5.68 -2.22 2.97
N VAL A 35 4.80 -1.93 2.00
CA VAL A 35 3.61 -2.75 1.72
C VAL A 35 3.68 -3.46 0.37
N SER A 36 4.33 -2.87 -0.64
CA SER A 36 4.30 -3.37 -2.02
C SER A 36 4.81 -4.80 -2.18
N THR A 37 5.76 -5.25 -1.35
CA THR A 37 6.27 -6.62 -1.39
C THR A 37 5.23 -7.66 -0.97
N GLN A 38 4.27 -7.30 -0.11
CA GLN A 38 3.28 -8.25 0.40
C GLN A 38 2.32 -8.73 -0.69
N PHE A 39 2.01 -7.88 -1.68
CA PHE A 39 1.21 -8.28 -2.84
C PHE A 39 1.87 -9.41 -3.63
N VAL A 40 3.19 -9.34 -3.82
CA VAL A 40 3.93 -10.37 -4.57
C VAL A 40 4.10 -11.64 -3.74
N ILE A 41 4.27 -11.52 -2.42
CA ILE A 41 4.30 -12.71 -1.56
C ILE A 41 2.92 -13.39 -1.55
N PHE A 42 1.83 -12.62 -1.53
CA PHE A 42 0.47 -13.17 -1.58
C PHE A 42 0.22 -13.92 -2.89
N ASP A 43 0.62 -13.32 -4.01
CA ASP A 43 0.60 -13.99 -5.32
C ASP A 43 1.45 -15.27 -5.33
N GLY A 44 2.66 -15.23 -4.74
CA GLY A 44 3.50 -16.40 -4.57
C GLY A 44 2.88 -17.50 -3.71
N ILE A 45 2.11 -17.16 -2.68
CA ILE A 45 1.35 -18.12 -1.86
C ILE A 45 0.26 -18.78 -2.71
N LEU A 46 -0.53 -17.99 -3.43
CA LEU A 46 -1.57 -18.51 -4.32
C LEU A 46 -0.97 -19.44 -5.36
N TRP A 47 0.10 -19.02 -6.02
CA TRP A 47 0.76 -19.83 -7.03
C TRP A 47 1.34 -21.12 -6.41
N ASN A 48 1.90 -21.08 -5.20
CA ASN A 48 2.40 -22.27 -4.52
C ASN A 48 1.27 -23.26 -4.15
N MET A 49 0.02 -22.79 -3.97
CA MET A 49 -1.14 -23.67 -3.77
C MET A 49 -1.53 -24.44 -5.04
N PHE A 50 -1.30 -23.86 -6.23
CA PHE A 50 -1.63 -24.50 -7.51
C PHE A 50 -0.44 -25.22 -8.17
N SER A 51 0.79 -24.84 -7.82
CA SER A 51 2.03 -25.42 -8.34
C SER A 51 3.06 -25.47 -7.22
N GLY A 52 3.29 -26.64 -6.63
CA GLY A 52 4.20 -26.83 -5.51
C GLY A 52 5.69 -26.62 -5.82
N ASP A 53 6.04 -26.28 -7.07
CA ASP A 53 7.42 -26.19 -7.56
C ASP A 53 8.10 -24.84 -7.27
N ILE A 54 7.41 -23.87 -6.67
CA ILE A 54 7.92 -22.50 -6.55
C ILE A 54 8.80 -22.33 -5.32
N VAL A 55 8.61 -23.14 -4.28
CA VAL A 55 9.36 -23.04 -3.02
C VAL A 55 10.09 -24.36 -2.77
N VAL A 56 11.38 -24.37 -3.07
CA VAL A 56 12.26 -25.51 -2.82
C VAL A 56 12.99 -25.28 -1.49
N LYS A 57 12.82 -26.19 -0.54
CA LYS A 57 13.65 -26.21 0.68
C LYS A 57 15.04 -26.71 0.29
N ASN A 58 16.08 -25.89 0.48
CA ASN A 58 17.45 -26.36 0.29
C ASN A 58 17.84 -27.25 1.49
N PRO A 59 18.37 -28.47 1.26
CA PRO A 59 18.71 -29.42 2.33
C PRO A 59 19.97 -29.07 3.14
N ASP A 60 20.84 -28.18 2.64
CA ASP A 60 22.18 -27.95 3.23
C ASP A 60 22.27 -26.75 4.20
N SER A 61 21.16 -26.10 4.56
CA SER A 61 21.15 -25.04 5.57
C SER A 61 19.76 -24.89 6.20
N GLU A 62 19.63 -25.10 7.50
CA GLU A 62 18.36 -24.92 8.22
C GLU A 62 17.77 -23.52 7.94
N GLY A 63 16.65 -23.48 7.20
CA GLY A 63 15.87 -22.25 6.96
C GLY A 63 16.19 -21.47 5.67
N SER A 64 16.96 -22.03 4.73
CA SER A 64 17.17 -21.47 3.38
C SER A 64 16.13 -21.99 2.40
N TYR A 65 15.18 -21.12 2.01
CA TYR A 65 14.18 -21.40 0.98
C TYR A 65 14.66 -20.83 -0.35
N SER A 66 14.72 -21.63 -1.39
CA SER A 66 15.05 -21.22 -2.75
C SER A 66 13.82 -21.30 -3.64
N SER A 67 13.85 -20.62 -4.77
CA SER A 67 12.82 -20.73 -5.81
C SER A 67 13.50 -20.89 -7.15
N PRO A 68 12.99 -21.77 -8.04
CA PRO A 68 13.44 -21.81 -9.43
C PRO A 68 13.16 -20.49 -10.16
N ASN A 69 12.21 -19.69 -9.68
CA ASN A 69 11.95 -18.37 -10.22
C ASN A 69 12.98 -17.35 -9.68
N ALA A 70 13.77 -16.77 -10.59
CA ALA A 70 14.79 -15.76 -10.28
C ALA A 70 14.24 -14.55 -9.49
N TYR A 71 12.96 -14.20 -9.69
CA TYR A 71 12.31 -13.11 -8.96
C TYR A 71 12.05 -13.47 -7.49
N PHE A 72 11.61 -14.70 -7.20
CA PHE A 72 11.37 -15.17 -5.84
C PHE A 72 12.66 -15.58 -5.11
N ASN A 73 13.70 -15.94 -5.87
CA ASN A 73 15.05 -16.18 -5.33
C ASN A 73 15.84 -14.89 -5.06
N LYS A 74 15.27 -13.72 -5.40
CA LYS A 74 15.89 -12.42 -5.14
C LYS A 74 16.23 -12.25 -3.66
N SER A 75 17.39 -11.62 -3.40
CA SER A 75 17.92 -11.39 -2.06
C SER A 75 18.12 -12.69 -1.25
N GLY A 76 18.55 -13.78 -1.90
CA GLY A 76 18.84 -15.06 -1.25
C GLY A 76 17.58 -15.78 -0.77
N GLY A 77 16.51 -15.76 -1.57
CA GLY A 77 15.28 -16.48 -1.24
C GLY A 77 14.41 -15.85 -0.15
N LYS A 78 14.62 -14.58 0.21
CA LYS A 78 13.79 -13.87 1.21
C LYS A 78 12.30 -13.88 0.86
N TYR A 79 11.96 -13.79 -0.42
CA TYR A 79 10.58 -13.87 -0.86
C TYR A 79 10.05 -15.31 -0.76
N ALA A 80 10.80 -16.32 -1.22
CA ALA A 80 10.46 -17.73 -1.04
C ALA A 80 10.23 -18.10 0.45
N LYS A 81 11.08 -17.60 1.37
CA LYS A 81 10.90 -17.78 2.82
C LYS A 81 9.63 -17.11 3.35
N SER A 82 9.26 -15.96 2.81
CA SER A 82 8.05 -15.23 3.21
C SER A 82 6.78 -15.86 2.63
N VAL A 83 6.87 -16.52 1.46
CA VAL A 83 5.80 -17.35 0.89
C VAL A 83 5.61 -18.61 1.76
N ALA A 84 6.70 -19.26 2.16
CA ALA A 84 6.67 -20.44 3.01
C ALA A 84 6.11 -20.17 4.43
N ASN A 85 6.37 -18.97 4.97
CA ASN A 85 5.85 -18.53 6.26
C ASN A 85 4.92 -17.31 6.09
N PRO A 86 3.64 -17.54 5.76
CA PRO A 86 2.69 -16.48 5.46
C PRO A 86 2.39 -15.59 6.69
N LEU A 87 2.52 -16.12 7.91
CA LEU A 87 2.34 -15.37 9.16
C LEU A 87 3.58 -14.55 9.55
N ASN A 88 4.17 -13.84 8.61
CA ASN A 88 5.24 -12.89 8.90
C ASN A 88 4.67 -11.53 9.32
N TYR A 89 5.50 -10.75 10.02
CA TYR A 89 5.13 -9.41 10.50
C TYR A 89 4.47 -8.54 9.43
N SER A 90 4.97 -8.58 8.19
CA SER A 90 4.48 -7.69 7.15
C SER A 90 3.09 -8.07 6.62
N PHE A 91 2.73 -9.35 6.60
CA PHE A 91 1.35 -9.78 6.33
C PHE A 91 0.40 -9.36 7.44
N ILE A 92 0.79 -9.62 8.69
CA ILE A 92 0.00 -9.22 9.86
C ILE A 92 -0.21 -7.70 9.86
N PHE A 93 0.83 -6.94 9.53
CA PHE A 93 0.77 -5.49 9.41
C PHE A 93 -0.23 -5.05 8.34
N VAL A 94 -0.21 -5.65 7.15
CA VAL A 94 -1.17 -5.32 6.08
C VAL A 94 -2.61 -5.67 6.48
N ALA A 95 -2.82 -6.84 7.09
CA ALA A 95 -4.12 -7.23 7.61
C ALA A 95 -4.61 -6.27 8.71
N ALA A 96 -3.73 -5.88 9.63
CA ALA A 96 -4.02 -4.92 10.69
C ALA A 96 -4.35 -3.54 10.15
N MET A 97 -3.71 -3.07 9.07
CA MET A 97 -4.08 -1.81 8.41
C MET A 97 -5.49 -1.86 7.82
N ILE A 98 -5.86 -2.96 7.16
CA ILE A 98 -7.21 -3.15 6.60
C ILE A 98 -8.24 -3.15 7.72
N LEU A 99 -8.02 -3.95 8.77
CA LEU A 99 -8.89 -4.02 9.93
C LEU A 99 -8.97 -2.67 10.67
N GLY A 100 -7.84 -1.99 10.85
CA GLY A 100 -7.77 -0.67 11.48
C GLY A 100 -8.57 0.38 10.72
N GLY A 101 -8.45 0.42 9.39
CA GLY A 101 -9.25 1.29 8.53
C GLY A 101 -10.75 0.98 8.61
N PHE A 102 -11.12 -0.31 8.63
CA PHE A 102 -12.51 -0.74 8.79
C PHE A 102 -13.09 -0.34 10.15
N LEU A 103 -12.37 -0.60 11.24
CA LEU A 103 -12.78 -0.22 12.60
C LEU A 103 -12.87 1.30 12.74
N ALA A 104 -11.90 2.06 12.22
CA ALA A 104 -11.93 3.52 12.21
C ALA A 104 -13.13 4.06 11.42
N GLY A 105 -13.54 3.40 10.33
CA GLY A 105 -14.75 3.75 9.59
C GLY A 105 -16.04 3.48 10.38
N LYS A 106 -16.12 2.34 11.09
CA LYS A 106 -17.30 1.95 11.87
C LYS A 106 -17.48 2.78 13.15
N LEU A 107 -16.39 3.20 13.76
CA LEU A 107 -16.37 3.90 15.06
C LEU A 107 -16.57 5.43 14.94
N GLN A 108 -16.60 5.99 13.72
CA GLN A 108 -16.85 7.42 13.54
C GLN A 108 -18.25 7.82 14.05
N SER A 109 -18.29 8.83 14.92
CA SER A 109 -19.54 9.37 15.48
C SER A 109 -20.39 10.10 14.45
N GLU A 110 -19.77 10.64 13.40
CA GLU A 110 -20.46 11.39 12.36
C GLU A 110 -20.55 10.53 11.08
N LYS A 111 -21.74 9.95 10.84
CA LYS A 111 -21.99 9.19 9.61
C LYS A 111 -22.21 10.15 8.44
N LYS A 112 -21.64 9.81 7.29
CA LYS A 112 -21.72 10.60 6.05
C LYS A 112 -23.18 10.66 5.55
N THR A 113 -23.83 11.82 5.66
CA THR A 113 -25.24 12.00 5.25
C THR A 113 -25.43 12.36 3.77
N GLU A 114 -24.45 12.97 3.10
CA GLU A 114 -24.71 13.60 1.78
C GLU A 114 -23.91 13.07 0.58
N ASP A 115 -22.94 12.16 0.75
CA ASP A 115 -22.13 11.73 -0.39
C ASP A 115 -21.65 10.27 -0.27
N SER A 116 -22.47 9.38 0.29
CA SER A 116 -22.24 7.93 0.36
C SER A 116 -22.26 7.22 -1.01
N SER A 117 -22.22 7.97 -2.10
CA SER A 117 -22.14 7.43 -3.46
C SER A 117 -20.82 6.68 -3.64
N THR A 118 -20.91 5.45 -4.16
CA THR A 118 -19.79 4.64 -4.67
C THR A 118 -18.89 5.43 -5.64
N ILE A 119 -19.42 6.50 -6.22
CA ILE A 119 -18.75 7.38 -7.18
C ILE A 119 -18.56 8.77 -6.55
N PRO A 120 -17.33 9.26 -6.40
CA PRO A 120 -17.05 10.62 -5.94
C PRO A 120 -17.61 11.69 -6.88
N SER A 121 -18.04 12.84 -6.35
CA SER A 121 -18.56 13.97 -7.14
C SER A 121 -17.63 14.39 -8.28
N VAL A 122 -16.33 14.55 -7.98
CA VAL A 122 -15.29 14.90 -8.97
C VAL A 122 -15.17 13.90 -10.14
N TRP A 123 -15.47 12.61 -9.91
CA TRP A 123 -15.52 11.64 -10.99
C TRP A 123 -16.83 11.75 -11.76
N ARG A 124 -17.95 11.92 -11.04
CA ARG A 124 -19.28 12.03 -11.64
C ARG A 124 -19.38 13.23 -12.57
N GLU A 125 -18.85 14.37 -12.16
CA GLU A 125 -18.81 15.61 -12.94
C GLU A 125 -17.97 15.48 -14.22
N ARG A 126 -16.91 14.66 -14.21
CA ARG A 126 -15.97 14.54 -15.33
C ARG A 126 -16.26 13.38 -16.28
N PHE A 127 -16.64 12.22 -15.73
CA PHE A 127 -16.75 10.94 -16.43
C PHE A 127 -18.16 10.32 -16.34
N GLY A 128 -19.10 11.01 -15.66
CA GLY A 128 -20.47 10.57 -15.45
C GLY A 128 -20.67 9.61 -14.28
N GLY A 129 -21.93 9.21 -14.06
CA GLY A 129 -22.36 8.36 -12.94
C GLY A 129 -22.16 6.85 -13.13
N SER A 130 -21.31 6.39 -14.06
CA SER A 130 -21.12 4.94 -14.29
C SER A 130 -20.15 4.32 -13.27
N ALA A 131 -20.68 3.41 -12.45
CA ALA A 131 -19.87 2.67 -11.47
C ALA A 131 -18.83 1.76 -12.15
N VAL A 132 -19.19 1.11 -13.25
CA VAL A 132 -18.29 0.24 -14.01
C VAL A 132 -17.08 1.02 -14.51
N LYS A 133 -17.28 2.21 -15.11
CA LYS A 133 -16.18 3.07 -15.56
C LYS A 133 -15.27 3.46 -14.40
N ARG A 134 -15.84 3.82 -13.24
CA ARG A 134 -15.08 4.20 -12.04
C ARG A 134 -14.21 3.05 -11.52
N HIS A 135 -14.77 1.86 -11.42
CA HIS A 135 -14.06 0.68 -10.91
C HIS A 135 -13.03 0.16 -11.90
N ALA A 136 -13.33 0.13 -13.20
CA ALA A 136 -12.37 -0.24 -14.24
C ALA A 136 -11.16 0.71 -14.25
N ALA A 137 -11.39 2.02 -14.12
CA ALA A 137 -10.31 2.99 -14.00
C ALA A 137 -9.51 2.84 -12.69
N ALA A 138 -10.19 2.57 -11.56
CA ALA A 138 -9.52 2.31 -10.29
C ALA A 138 -8.58 1.10 -10.37
N PHE A 139 -9.09 0.01 -10.96
CA PHE A 139 -8.37 -1.24 -11.12
C PHE A 139 -7.16 -1.06 -12.05
N SER A 140 -7.37 -0.42 -13.21
CA SER A 140 -6.29 -0.12 -14.16
C SER A 140 -5.22 0.78 -13.54
N GLY A 141 -5.63 1.80 -12.78
CA GLY A 141 -4.71 2.64 -12.01
C GLY A 141 -3.95 1.85 -10.94
N GLY A 142 -4.62 0.92 -10.25
CA GLY A 142 -3.99 0.02 -9.28
C GLY A 142 -2.91 -0.87 -9.91
N LEU A 143 -3.17 -1.42 -11.10
CA LEU A 143 -2.20 -2.20 -11.87
C LEU A 143 -0.95 -1.35 -12.18
N LEU A 144 -1.15 -0.14 -12.71
CA LEU A 144 -0.05 0.77 -13.03
C LEU A 144 0.77 1.15 -11.79
N VAL A 145 0.09 1.47 -10.68
CA VAL A 145 0.75 1.81 -9.41
C VAL A 145 1.54 0.63 -8.86
N LEU A 146 0.99 -0.59 -8.90
CA LEU A 146 1.68 -1.77 -8.39
C LEU A 146 2.91 -2.10 -9.23
N THR A 147 2.77 -2.09 -10.55
CA THR A 147 3.88 -2.28 -11.49
C THR A 147 4.97 -1.22 -11.26
N GLY A 148 4.59 0.06 -11.23
CA GLY A 148 5.52 1.16 -10.97
C GLY A 148 6.23 1.05 -9.62
N ALA A 149 5.49 0.70 -8.56
CA ALA A 149 6.07 0.51 -7.23
C ALA A 149 7.08 -0.65 -7.17
N ARG A 150 6.87 -1.73 -7.94
CA ARG A 150 7.82 -2.83 -8.03
C ARG A 150 9.04 -2.50 -8.88
N LEU A 151 8.86 -1.77 -9.98
CA LEU A 151 9.96 -1.24 -10.78
C LEU A 151 10.84 -0.26 -9.98
N ALA A 152 10.23 0.62 -9.19
CA ALA A 152 10.93 1.55 -8.29
C ALA A 152 11.53 0.88 -7.04
N GLY A 153 11.27 -0.41 -6.82
CA GLY A 153 11.72 -1.14 -5.62
C GLY A 153 11.04 -0.71 -4.31
N GLY A 154 9.96 0.07 -4.38
CA GLY A 154 9.24 0.59 -3.21
C GLY A 154 7.96 1.35 -3.58
N CYS A 155 7.06 1.49 -2.62
CA CYS A 155 5.82 2.27 -2.74
C CYS A 155 5.90 3.55 -1.90
N THR A 156 4.84 4.36 -1.88
CA THR A 156 4.75 5.58 -1.08
C THR A 156 5.08 5.35 0.40
N SER A 157 4.59 4.27 1.02
CA SER A 157 4.92 3.97 2.41
C SER A 157 6.40 3.62 2.64
N GLY A 158 7.06 3.00 1.65
CA GLY A 158 8.48 2.64 1.71
C GLY A 158 9.42 3.80 1.39
N HIS A 159 9.25 4.43 0.22
CA HIS A 159 10.15 5.49 -0.26
C HIS A 159 9.79 6.86 0.29
N MET A 160 8.51 7.24 0.26
CA MET A 160 8.11 8.59 0.68
C MET A 160 7.94 8.71 2.19
N MET A 161 7.31 7.76 2.86
CA MET A 161 7.12 7.83 4.32
C MET A 161 8.37 7.38 5.07
N SER A 162 8.75 6.10 4.91
CA SER A 162 9.91 5.56 5.63
C SER A 162 11.24 6.11 5.10
N GLY A 163 11.40 6.24 3.77
CA GLY A 163 12.65 6.65 3.15
C GLY A 163 13.03 8.11 3.42
N VAL A 164 12.07 9.04 3.31
CA VAL A 164 12.29 10.46 3.61
C VAL A 164 12.60 10.68 5.09
N MET A 165 11.91 9.96 6.00
CA MET A 165 12.21 10.01 7.43
C MET A 165 13.64 9.54 7.75
N GLN A 166 14.15 8.57 6.99
CA GLN A 166 15.53 8.07 7.08
C GLN A 166 16.53 8.91 6.26
N THR A 167 16.10 10.06 5.74
CA THR A 167 16.90 10.94 4.85
C THR A 167 17.52 10.23 3.64
N SER A 168 16.89 9.17 3.15
CA SER A 168 17.35 8.42 1.99
C SER A 168 17.21 9.25 0.71
N LEU A 169 18.29 9.35 -0.07
CA LEU A 169 18.29 10.00 -1.38
C LEU A 169 17.24 9.41 -2.31
N SER A 170 17.06 8.08 -2.31
CA SER A 170 16.05 7.42 -3.13
C SER A 170 14.63 7.82 -2.74
N GLY A 171 14.39 8.10 -1.47
CA GLY A 171 13.09 8.56 -0.97
C GLY A 171 12.75 9.95 -1.46
N TYR A 172 13.72 10.89 -1.42
CA TYR A 172 13.54 12.23 -1.95
C TYR A 172 13.32 12.23 -3.46
N LEU A 173 14.13 11.48 -4.22
CA LEU A 173 13.97 11.36 -5.67
C LEU A 173 12.61 10.76 -6.05
N PHE A 174 12.19 9.69 -5.35
CA PHE A 174 10.87 9.09 -5.56
C PHE A 174 9.74 10.08 -5.27
N MET A 175 9.82 10.81 -4.16
CA MET A 175 8.83 11.83 -3.78
C MET A 175 8.72 12.90 -4.88
N LEU A 176 9.85 13.51 -5.27
CA LEU A 176 9.88 14.54 -6.30
C LEU A 176 9.31 14.04 -7.63
N GLY A 177 9.77 12.88 -8.11
CA GLY A 177 9.26 12.29 -9.36
C GLY A 177 7.76 12.01 -9.30
N THR A 178 7.27 11.48 -8.18
CA THR A 178 5.83 11.19 -8.01
C THR A 178 5.01 12.47 -8.06
N PHE A 179 5.41 13.54 -7.35
CA PHE A 179 4.66 14.80 -7.35
C PHE A 179 4.75 15.52 -8.71
N LEU A 180 5.92 15.51 -9.35
CA LEU A 180 6.12 16.12 -10.67
C LEU A 180 5.23 15.48 -11.75
N VAL A 181 4.91 14.20 -11.63
CA VAL A 181 4.01 13.52 -12.58
C VAL A 181 2.55 13.56 -12.11
N ALA A 182 2.28 13.26 -10.84
CA ALA A 182 0.92 13.13 -10.32
C ALA A 182 0.15 14.45 -10.36
N VAL A 183 0.78 15.59 -10.06
CA VAL A 183 0.09 16.89 -10.05
C VAL A 183 -0.33 17.31 -11.46
N PRO A 184 0.55 17.32 -12.49
CA PRO A 184 0.12 17.61 -13.86
C PRO A 184 -0.91 16.63 -14.41
N VAL A 185 -0.73 15.32 -14.18
CA VAL A 185 -1.69 14.30 -14.63
C VAL A 185 -3.06 14.51 -13.98
N ALA A 186 -3.12 14.80 -12.69
CA ALA A 186 -4.39 15.09 -12.02
C ALA A 186 -5.06 16.34 -12.58
N ARG A 187 -4.28 17.40 -12.84
CA ARG A 187 -4.79 18.65 -13.44
C ARG A 187 -5.30 18.44 -14.86
N PHE A 188 -4.63 17.60 -15.65
CA PHE A 188 -5.04 17.24 -17.01
C PHE A 188 -6.29 16.35 -17.02
N MET A 189 -6.37 15.35 -16.15
CA MET A 189 -7.51 14.43 -16.08
C MET A 189 -8.80 15.11 -15.57
N TYR A 190 -8.67 15.98 -14.57
CA TYR A 190 -9.78 16.65 -13.89
C TYR A 190 -9.81 18.16 -14.18
N THR A 191 -9.80 18.53 -15.47
CA THR A 191 -10.05 19.93 -15.87
C THR A 191 -11.53 20.30 -15.65
N LYS A 192 -11.79 21.59 -15.35
CA LYS A 192 -13.13 22.13 -15.03
C LYS A 192 -14.16 22.00 -16.17
N GLU A 193 -13.74 21.69 -17.40
CA GLU A 193 -14.62 21.55 -18.54
C GLU A 193 -14.98 20.07 -18.80
N GLY A 194 -15.85 19.51 -17.95
CA GLY A 194 -16.63 18.32 -18.29
C GLY A 194 -17.99 18.75 -18.83
N LYS A 195 -18.34 18.29 -20.04
CA LYS A 195 -19.71 18.40 -20.61
C LYS A 195 -20.70 17.59 -19.79
#